data_AF-A0A7K2Z6W2-F1
#
_entry.id   AF-A0A7K2Z6W2-F1
#
_cell.length_a   1.000
_cell.length_b   1.000
_cell.length_c   1.000
_cell.angle_alpha   90.00
_cell.angle_beta   90.00
_cell.angle_gamma   90.00
#
_symmetry.space_group_name_H-M   'P 1'
#
loop_
_entity.id
_entity.type
_entity.pdbx_description
1 polymer ?
#
loop_
_entity_poly.entity_id
_entity_poly.type
_entity_poly.pdbx_seq_one_letter_code
_entity_poly.pdbx_strand_id
1 'polypeptide(L)'
;MATAQASPVRPARAGARRGPLAALRERPAAAKLLLLALAAVILVPLVHSRWGGGIWPDALTADLSAPLGDVTDWIVSNRDNHPLFLYFFGHISNAVVLSVRGVYLVLLALGWAGVTVLAAAVAWRVAGIRLALTAAVSFLACGLLGMWVPTMQTLALMVVAVLASVVLGLLLGLAAGLSDRTFRVLRPVLDTMQVLPAFAYLLPVVLVFGIGVPGAVLATVVYAAPPMARLTALGLRGADGGVMEAVASLGATGR
;
A
#
# COMPACT_ATOMS: atom_id res chain seq x y z
N MET A 1 -89.06 2.65 15.55
CA MET A 1 -88.39 1.46 16.11
C MET A 1 -87.05 1.30 15.39
N ALA A 2 -85.98 1.89 15.93
CA ALA A 2 -84.58 1.65 15.52
C ALA A 2 -83.69 2.30 16.59
N THR A 3 -83.26 1.51 17.57
CA THR A 3 -82.38 1.93 18.68
C THR A 3 -80.94 1.95 18.21
N ALA A 4 -80.32 3.14 18.20
CA ALA A 4 -78.89 3.32 18.00
C ALA A 4 -78.13 2.82 19.24
N GLN A 5 -77.27 1.82 19.07
CA GLN A 5 -76.36 1.32 20.11
C GLN A 5 -75.10 2.20 20.14
N ALA A 6 -74.86 2.86 21.27
CA ALA A 6 -73.62 3.57 21.57
C ALA A 6 -72.49 2.55 21.87
N SER A 7 -71.37 2.66 21.17
CA SER A 7 -70.16 1.87 21.43
C SER A 7 -69.39 2.40 22.65
N PRO A 8 -68.82 1.55 23.52
CA PRO A 8 -68.04 2.00 24.66
C PRO A 8 -66.65 2.47 24.21
N VAL A 9 -66.30 3.70 24.57
CA VAL A 9 -64.95 4.28 24.41
C VAL A 9 -63.98 3.50 25.30
N ARG A 10 -63.00 2.80 24.69
CA ARG A 10 -61.89 2.16 25.42
C ARG A 10 -60.99 3.24 26.04
N PRO A 11 -60.58 3.12 27.31
CA PRO A 11 -59.61 4.05 27.87
C PRO A 11 -58.25 3.85 27.18
N ALA A 12 -57.66 4.96 26.74
CA ALA A 12 -56.30 5.00 26.22
C ALA A 12 -55.34 4.50 27.31
N ARG A 13 -54.66 3.37 27.06
CA ARG A 13 -53.58 2.89 27.93
C ARG A 13 -52.49 3.98 27.93
N ALA A 14 -52.32 4.65 29.07
CA ALA A 14 -51.19 5.52 29.31
C ALA A 14 -49.91 4.70 29.08
N GLY A 15 -49.19 5.00 28.00
CA GLY A 15 -47.86 4.45 27.77
C GLY A 15 -46.96 4.94 28.91
N ALA A 16 -46.69 4.06 29.88
CA ALA A 16 -45.71 4.31 30.91
C ALA A 16 -44.41 4.69 30.20
N ARG A 17 -43.97 5.95 30.37
CA ARG A 17 -42.69 6.44 29.88
C ARG A 17 -41.62 5.60 30.55
N ARG A 18 -41.15 4.55 29.87
CA ARG A 18 -40.06 3.70 30.33
C ARG A 18 -38.86 4.61 30.56
N GLY A 19 -38.36 4.66 31.80
CA GLY A 19 -37.23 5.51 32.15
C GLY A 19 -36.02 5.21 31.25
N PRO A 20 -35.20 6.22 30.93
CA PRO A 20 -34.07 6.08 30.00
C PRO A 20 -33.10 4.96 30.42
N LEU A 21 -33.00 4.67 31.73
CA LEU A 21 -32.17 3.62 32.30
C LEU A 21 -32.65 2.19 31.95
N ALA A 22 -33.96 1.98 31.77
CA ALA A 22 -34.51 0.67 31.40
C ALA A 22 -34.22 0.34 29.93
N ALA A 23 -34.19 1.35 29.05
CA ALA A 23 -33.89 1.19 27.63
C ALA A 23 -32.40 0.90 27.35
N LEU A 24 -31.48 1.33 28.22
CA LEU A 24 -30.07 0.98 28.11
C LEU A 24 -29.77 -0.49 28.49
N ARG A 25 -30.54 -1.08 29.41
CA ARG A 25 -30.29 -2.45 29.91
C ARG A 25 -30.55 -3.54 28.85
N GLU A 26 -31.39 -3.27 27.86
CA GLU A 26 -31.74 -4.23 26.80
C GLU A 26 -30.74 -4.25 25.63
N ARG A 27 -29.73 -3.36 25.62
CA ARG A 27 -28.70 -3.32 24.57
C ARG A 27 -27.41 -3.97 25.09
N PRO A 28 -26.96 -5.12 24.54
CA PRO A 28 -25.72 -5.78 24.97
C PRO A 28 -24.48 -4.89 24.77
N ALA A 29 -24.54 -3.94 23.82
CA ALA A 29 -23.52 -2.92 23.63
C ALA A 29 -23.46 -1.91 24.78
N ALA A 30 -24.61 -1.53 25.36
CA ALA A 30 -24.66 -0.61 26.49
C ALA A 30 -24.11 -1.25 27.78
N ALA A 31 -24.33 -2.56 27.99
CA ALA A 31 -23.71 -3.30 29.09
C ALA A 31 -22.17 -3.34 28.96
N LYS A 32 -21.64 -3.57 27.74
CA LYS A 32 -20.19 -3.53 27.47
C LYS A 32 -19.60 -2.13 27.71
N LEU A 33 -20.29 -1.08 27.29
CA LEU A 33 -19.86 0.31 27.52
C LEU A 33 -19.88 0.67 29.01
N LEU A 34 -20.89 0.23 29.76
CA LEU A 34 -20.95 0.43 31.21
C LEU A 34 -19.83 -0.31 31.95
N LEU A 35 -19.49 -1.53 31.53
CA LEU A 35 -18.34 -2.27 32.08
C LEU A 35 -17.01 -1.56 31.80
N LEU A 36 -16.81 -1.05 30.58
CA LEU A 36 -15.63 -0.26 30.23
C LEU A 36 -15.57 1.05 31.03
N ALA A 37 -16.71 1.73 31.22
CA ALA A 37 -16.78 2.94 32.03
C ALA A 37 -16.46 2.65 33.51
N LEU A 38 -17.00 1.57 34.07
CA LEU A 38 -16.70 1.15 35.45
C LEU A 38 -15.22 0.79 35.61
N ALA A 39 -14.67 0.02 34.66
CA ALA A 39 -13.25 -0.31 34.63
C ALA A 39 -12.37 0.95 34.55
N ALA A 40 -12.75 1.92 33.72
CA ALA A 40 -12.05 3.20 33.63
C ALA A 40 -12.12 4.01 34.93
N VAL A 41 -13.28 4.07 35.59
CA VAL A 41 -13.46 4.76 36.89
C VAL A 41 -12.58 4.15 37.99
N ILE A 42 -12.27 2.86 37.91
CA ILE A 42 -11.38 2.19 38.88
C ILE A 42 -9.90 2.32 38.47
N LEU A 43 -9.59 2.09 37.18
CA LEU A 43 -8.23 2.06 36.67
C LEU A 43 -7.59 3.45 36.62
N VAL A 44 -8.32 4.49 36.22
CA VAL A 44 -7.77 5.85 36.08
C VAL A 44 -7.25 6.42 37.41
N PRO A 45 -8.01 6.40 38.53
CA PRO A 45 -7.48 6.84 39.82
C PRO A 45 -6.38 5.93 40.36
N LEU A 46 -6.45 4.62 40.11
CA LEU A 46 -5.40 3.69 40.52
C LEU A 46 -4.07 3.99 39.80
N VAL A 47 -4.11 4.19 38.48
CA VAL A 47 -2.96 4.57 37.66
C VAL A 47 -2.44 5.93 38.08
N HIS A 48 -3.32 6.91 38.31
CA HIS A 48 -2.93 8.24 38.79
C HIS A 48 -2.28 8.20 40.18
N SER A 49 -2.72 7.31 41.07
CA SER A 49 -2.12 7.14 42.40
C SER A 49 -0.71 6.50 42.35
N ARG A 50 -0.44 5.68 41.33
CA ARG A 50 0.83 4.95 41.16
C ARG A 50 1.87 5.74 40.38
N TRP A 51 1.42 6.47 39.36
CA TRP A 51 2.26 7.30 38.50
C TRP A 51 1.66 8.71 38.42
N GLY A 52 1.77 9.43 39.54
CA GLY A 52 1.27 10.79 39.68
C GLY A 52 1.93 11.72 38.67
N GLY A 53 1.12 12.27 37.78
CA GLY A 53 1.53 13.20 36.73
C GLY A 53 0.56 13.12 35.56
N GLY A 54 0.23 14.25 34.93
CA GLY A 54 -0.55 14.25 33.67
C GLY A 54 0.25 13.77 32.46
N ILE A 55 1.41 13.14 32.70
CA ILE A 55 2.43 12.79 31.71
C ILE A 55 2.67 11.29 31.82
N TRP A 56 2.99 10.65 30.69
CA TRP A 56 3.28 9.23 30.63
C TRP A 56 4.47 8.85 31.55
N PRO A 57 4.44 7.72 32.28
CA PRO A 57 5.49 7.38 33.23
C PRO A 57 6.74 6.83 32.55
N ASP A 58 7.91 7.39 32.87
CA ASP A 58 9.21 6.91 32.33
C ASP A 58 9.52 5.45 32.69
N ALA A 59 9.02 4.94 33.80
CA ALA A 59 9.19 3.52 34.16
C ALA A 59 8.47 2.55 33.19
N LEU A 60 7.49 3.06 32.43
CA LEU A 60 6.74 2.30 31.42
C LEU A 60 7.18 2.68 29.99
N THR A 61 8.14 3.58 29.81
CA THR A 61 8.67 3.87 28.48
C THR A 61 9.62 2.76 28.06
N ALA A 62 9.28 2.10 26.96
CA ALA A 62 10.20 1.21 26.27
C ALA A 62 10.97 2.05 25.23
N ASP A 63 12.27 2.23 25.46
CA ASP A 63 13.12 2.93 24.51
C ASP A 63 13.50 2.00 23.35
N LEU A 64 12.92 2.27 22.18
CA LEU A 64 13.24 1.57 20.93
C LEU A 64 14.36 2.26 20.14
N SER A 65 14.83 3.44 20.57
CA SER A 65 15.86 4.17 19.83
C SER A 65 17.21 3.44 19.84
N ALA A 66 17.59 2.86 20.98
CA ALA A 66 18.82 2.06 21.10
C ALA A 66 18.84 0.83 20.16
N PRO A 67 17.87 -0.10 20.19
CA PRO A 67 17.90 -1.26 19.31
C PRO A 67 17.78 -0.88 17.82
N LEU A 68 17.05 0.19 17.49
CA LEU A 68 16.96 0.69 16.11
C LEU A 68 18.29 1.34 15.66
N GLY A 69 18.97 2.03 16.57
CA GLY A 69 20.32 2.56 16.38
C GLY A 69 21.32 1.46 16.11
N ASP A 70 21.36 0.44 16.98
CA ASP A 70 22.26 -0.72 16.83
C ASP A 70 22.08 -1.43 15.48
N VAL A 71 20.82 -1.61 15.04
CA VAL A 71 20.52 -2.20 13.73
C VAL A 71 21.01 -1.30 12.60
N THR A 72 20.82 0.01 12.72
CA THR A 72 21.27 0.99 11.72
C THR A 72 22.80 0.98 11.60
N ASP A 73 23.50 1.02 12.73
CA ASP A 73 24.96 1.01 12.79
C ASP A 73 25.54 -0.31 12.29
N TRP A 74 24.88 -1.43 12.58
CA TRP A 74 25.23 -2.73 12.01
C TRP A 74 25.11 -2.73 10.50
N ILE A 75 23.99 -2.26 9.94
CA ILE A 75 23.81 -2.19 8.48
C ILE A 75 24.91 -1.34 7.83
N VAL A 76 25.18 -0.16 8.38
CA VAL A 76 26.17 0.77 7.82
C VAL A 76 27.59 0.19 7.91
N SER A 77 27.98 -0.40 9.04
CA SER A 77 29.32 -0.98 9.23
C SER A 77 29.55 -2.25 8.41
N ASN A 78 28.50 -3.01 8.12
CA ASN A 78 28.59 -4.26 7.38
C ASN A 78 28.36 -4.11 5.87
N ARG A 79 27.83 -2.98 5.40
CA ARG A 79 27.47 -2.78 3.98
C ARG A 79 28.60 -3.06 3.00
N ASP A 80 29.83 -2.68 3.32
CA ASP A 80 30.95 -2.74 2.38
C ASP A 80 31.83 -3.99 2.56
N ASN A 81 31.62 -4.78 3.61
CA ASN A 81 32.49 -5.91 3.97
C ASN A 81 31.74 -7.24 4.13
N HIS A 82 30.45 -7.21 4.46
CA HIS A 82 29.71 -8.41 4.78
C HIS A 82 29.26 -9.16 3.51
N PRO A 83 29.41 -10.50 3.45
CA PRO A 83 29.08 -11.29 2.27
C PRO A 83 27.65 -11.10 1.75
N LEU A 84 26.66 -10.92 2.64
CA LEU A 84 25.28 -10.64 2.25
C LEU A 84 25.17 -9.36 1.40
N PHE A 85 25.86 -8.29 1.80
CA PHE A 85 25.78 -7.03 1.07
C PHE A 85 26.57 -7.08 -0.23
N LEU A 86 27.72 -7.73 -0.24
CA LEU A 86 28.55 -7.82 -1.44
C LEU A 86 27.97 -8.80 -2.48
N TYR A 87 27.60 -10.00 -2.06
CA TYR A 87 27.19 -11.06 -2.98
C TYR A 87 25.70 -11.18 -3.20
N PHE A 88 24.83 -10.73 -2.29
CA PHE A 88 23.39 -10.73 -2.54
C PHE A 88 22.89 -9.34 -2.95
N PHE A 89 22.96 -8.36 -2.05
CA PHE A 89 22.48 -7.00 -2.34
C PHE A 89 23.30 -6.29 -3.42
N GLY A 90 24.60 -6.59 -3.51
CA GLY A 90 25.50 -6.05 -4.53
C GLY A 90 25.11 -6.52 -5.94
N HIS A 91 24.73 -7.80 -6.10
CA HIS A 91 24.24 -8.29 -7.39
C HIS A 91 22.91 -7.66 -7.80
N ILE A 92 22.00 -7.46 -6.84
CA ILE A 92 20.73 -6.74 -7.09
C ILE A 92 21.04 -5.30 -7.51
N SER A 93 21.93 -4.62 -6.79
CA SER A 93 22.35 -3.25 -7.10
C SER A 93 22.96 -3.14 -8.49
N ASN A 94 23.87 -4.05 -8.82
CA ASN A 94 24.52 -4.10 -10.13
C ASN A 94 23.51 -4.38 -11.24
N ALA A 95 22.59 -5.33 -11.04
CA ALA A 95 21.54 -5.62 -12.01
C ALA A 95 20.65 -4.39 -12.27
N VAL A 96 20.28 -3.66 -11.23
CA VAL A 96 19.50 -2.42 -11.35
C VAL A 96 20.29 -1.35 -12.08
N VAL A 97 21.55 -1.10 -11.71
CA VAL A 97 22.42 -0.11 -12.36
C VAL A 97 22.61 -0.44 -13.84
N LEU A 98 22.90 -1.70 -14.16
CA LEU A 98 23.09 -2.14 -15.54
C LEU A 98 21.80 -2.02 -16.35
N SER A 99 20.66 -2.35 -15.77
CA SER A 99 19.35 -2.22 -16.43
C SER A 99 19.03 -0.75 -16.74
N VAL A 100 19.18 0.14 -15.75
CA VAL A 100 18.92 1.58 -15.93
C VAL A 100 19.91 2.17 -16.94
N ARG A 101 21.19 1.82 -16.83
CA ARG A 101 22.21 2.26 -17.79
C ARG A 101 21.90 1.76 -19.19
N GLY A 102 21.46 0.52 -19.34
CA GLY A 102 21.06 -0.06 -20.63
C GLY A 102 19.95 0.74 -21.29
N VAL A 103 18.86 1.00 -20.55
CA VAL A 103 17.76 1.83 -21.04
C VAL A 103 18.24 3.25 -21.38
N TYR A 104 19.04 3.85 -20.50
CA TYR A 104 19.57 5.19 -20.72
C TYR A 104 20.43 5.29 -21.99
N LEU A 105 21.28 4.30 -22.25
CA LEU A 105 22.11 4.26 -23.47
C LEU A 105 21.25 4.10 -24.73
N VAL A 106 20.18 3.30 -24.67
CA VAL A 106 19.22 3.19 -25.79
C VAL A 106 18.57 4.56 -26.04
N LEU A 107 18.09 5.24 -25.00
CA LEU A 107 17.48 6.57 -25.13
C LEU A 107 18.45 7.60 -25.73
N LEU A 108 19.73 7.57 -25.31
CA LEU A 108 20.76 8.43 -25.91
C LEU A 108 21.02 8.09 -27.38
N ALA A 109 21.07 6.79 -27.72
CA ALA A 109 21.30 6.35 -29.09
C ALA A 109 20.16 6.77 -30.04
N LEU A 110 18.91 6.82 -29.56
CA LEU A 110 17.79 7.37 -30.32
C LEU A 110 17.90 8.88 -30.57
N GLY A 111 18.67 9.59 -29.75
CA GLY A 111 18.78 11.05 -29.79
C GLY A 111 17.49 11.77 -29.43
N TRP A 112 17.54 13.11 -29.39
CA TRP A 112 16.41 13.91 -28.91
C TRP A 112 15.17 13.80 -29.82
N ALA A 113 15.39 13.80 -31.13
CA ALA A 113 14.33 13.68 -32.11
C ALA A 113 13.67 12.29 -32.06
N GLY A 114 14.49 11.22 -31.99
CA GLY A 114 13.99 9.85 -31.95
C GLY A 114 13.15 9.57 -30.71
N VAL A 115 13.61 9.98 -29.52
CA VAL A 115 12.84 9.81 -28.27
C VAL A 115 11.53 10.60 -28.32
N THR A 116 11.56 11.85 -28.80
CA THR A 116 10.36 12.70 -28.88
C THR A 116 9.32 12.12 -29.85
N VAL A 117 9.75 11.70 -31.03
CA VAL A 117 8.88 11.08 -32.04
C VAL A 117 8.32 9.75 -31.54
N LEU A 118 9.14 8.90 -30.92
CA LEU A 118 8.70 7.63 -30.36
C LEU A 118 7.65 7.84 -29.26
N ALA A 119 7.91 8.75 -28.31
CA ALA A 119 6.98 9.05 -27.24
C ALA A 119 5.65 9.60 -27.77
N ALA A 120 5.70 10.53 -28.73
CA ALA A 120 4.50 11.06 -29.39
C ALA A 120 3.74 9.99 -30.16
N ALA A 121 4.44 9.08 -30.87
CA ALA A 121 3.81 7.99 -31.62
C ALA A 121 3.12 6.97 -30.71
N VAL A 122 3.75 6.60 -29.59
CA VAL A 122 3.16 5.72 -28.57
C VAL A 122 1.92 6.40 -27.97
N ALA A 123 2.03 7.66 -27.56
CA ALA A 123 0.91 8.42 -27.02
C ALA A 123 -0.25 8.56 -28.03
N TRP A 124 0.07 8.76 -29.32
CA TRP A 124 -0.93 8.82 -30.39
C TRP A 124 -1.68 7.50 -30.55
N ARG A 125 -0.97 6.36 -30.50
CA ARG A 125 -1.57 5.02 -30.62
C ARG A 125 -2.47 4.67 -29.44
N VAL A 126 -2.08 5.04 -28.23
CA VAL A 126 -2.79 4.63 -27.01
C VAL A 126 -3.95 5.58 -26.66
N ALA A 127 -3.78 6.89 -26.83
CA ALA A 127 -4.73 7.88 -26.33
C ALA A 127 -5.08 9.00 -27.33
N GLY A 128 -4.66 8.88 -28.59
CA GLY A 128 -5.00 9.80 -29.66
C GLY A 128 -4.12 11.06 -29.72
N ILE A 129 -4.46 11.95 -30.66
CA ILE A 129 -3.58 13.06 -31.09
C ILE A 129 -3.31 14.09 -29.98
N ARG A 130 -4.27 14.29 -29.07
CA ARG A 130 -4.13 15.25 -27.96
C ARG A 130 -2.98 14.86 -27.05
N LEU A 131 -2.89 13.59 -26.65
CA LEU A 131 -1.80 13.11 -25.80
C LEU A 131 -0.46 13.08 -26.53
N ALA A 132 -0.48 12.79 -27.84
CA ALA A 132 0.71 12.84 -28.68
C ALA A 132 1.34 14.23 -28.70
N LEU A 133 0.51 15.26 -28.89
CA LEU A 133 0.96 16.65 -28.90
C LEU A 133 1.45 17.09 -27.53
N THR A 134 0.76 16.74 -26.44
CA THR A 134 1.23 17.08 -25.09
C THR A 134 2.55 16.39 -24.75
N ALA A 135 2.73 15.12 -25.15
CA ALA A 135 4.00 14.42 -24.99
C ALA A 135 5.12 15.12 -25.79
N ALA A 136 4.90 15.40 -27.07
CA ALA A 136 5.89 16.08 -27.92
C ALA A 136 6.30 17.44 -27.34
N VAL A 137 5.33 18.27 -26.95
CA VAL A 137 5.58 19.58 -26.34
C VAL A 137 6.33 19.44 -25.02
N SER A 138 6.02 18.43 -24.19
CA SER A 138 6.71 18.20 -22.92
C SER A 138 8.19 17.85 -23.13
N PHE A 139 8.49 16.94 -24.06
CA PHE A 139 9.88 16.59 -24.38
C PHE A 139 10.65 17.77 -24.98
N LEU A 140 10.02 18.52 -25.89
CA LEU A 140 10.62 19.74 -26.45
C LEU A 140 10.89 20.77 -25.35
N ALA A 141 9.96 20.97 -24.41
CA ALA A 141 10.16 21.86 -23.27
C ALA A 141 11.34 21.41 -22.39
N CYS A 142 11.46 20.12 -22.06
CA CYS A 142 12.62 19.60 -21.35
C CYS A 142 13.95 19.87 -22.08
N GLY A 143 13.94 19.75 -23.41
CA GLY A 143 15.09 20.08 -24.26
C GLY A 143 15.44 21.57 -24.23
N LEU A 144 14.44 22.44 -24.40
CA LEU A 144 14.60 23.90 -24.39
C LEU A 144 15.12 24.42 -23.04
N LEU A 145 14.75 23.78 -21.94
CA LEU A 145 15.22 24.12 -20.60
C LEU A 145 16.63 23.57 -20.27
N GLY A 146 17.29 22.87 -21.20
CA GLY A 146 18.60 22.25 -20.96
C GLY A 146 18.55 21.03 -20.04
N MET A 147 17.35 20.51 -19.73
CA MET A 147 17.12 19.40 -18.80
C MET A 147 17.06 18.03 -19.50
N TRP A 148 17.51 17.94 -20.76
CA TRP A 148 17.40 16.72 -21.55
C TRP A 148 18.05 15.51 -20.87
N VAL A 149 19.30 15.65 -20.40
CA VAL A 149 20.04 14.55 -19.75
C VAL A 149 19.37 14.10 -18.45
N PRO A 150 19.03 14.99 -17.49
CA PRO A 150 18.24 14.63 -16.32
C PRO A 150 16.89 13.97 -16.65
N THR A 151 16.19 14.43 -17.69
CA THR A 151 14.93 13.81 -18.14
C THR A 151 15.16 12.38 -18.63
N MET A 152 16.20 12.12 -19.43
CA MET A 152 16.51 10.76 -19.90
C MET A 152 16.93 9.83 -18.74
N GLN A 153 17.67 10.34 -17.75
CA GLN A 153 18.03 9.57 -16.55
C GLN A 153 16.78 9.19 -15.74
N THR A 154 15.87 10.15 -15.55
CA THR A 154 14.60 9.92 -14.84
C THR A 154 13.73 8.93 -15.60
N LEU A 155 13.63 9.05 -16.92
CA LEU A 155 12.84 8.15 -17.76
C LEU A 155 13.41 6.73 -17.73
N ALA A 156 14.74 6.57 -17.82
CA ALA A 156 15.38 5.26 -17.71
C ALA A 156 15.13 4.60 -16.35
N LEU A 157 15.24 5.38 -15.26
CA LEU A 157 14.93 4.93 -13.91
C LEU A 157 13.47 4.47 -13.80
N MET A 158 12.53 5.29 -14.28
CA MET A 158 11.11 5.00 -14.23
C MET A 158 10.73 3.77 -15.05
N VAL A 159 11.31 3.59 -16.25
CA VAL A 159 11.07 2.39 -17.06
C VAL A 159 11.47 1.13 -16.30
N VAL A 160 12.69 1.09 -15.73
CA VAL A 160 13.17 -0.08 -14.99
C VAL A 160 12.34 -0.31 -13.72
N ALA A 161 12.04 0.74 -12.97
CA ALA A 161 11.26 0.64 -11.74
C ALA A 161 9.83 0.16 -12.01
N VAL A 162 9.16 0.69 -13.04
CA VAL A 162 7.80 0.26 -13.41
C VAL A 162 7.80 -1.18 -13.89
N LEU A 163 8.74 -1.58 -14.75
CA LEU A 163 8.84 -2.97 -15.20
C LEU A 163 9.09 -3.94 -14.03
N ALA A 164 10.01 -3.60 -13.13
CA ALA A 164 10.27 -4.39 -11.93
C ALA A 164 9.03 -4.47 -11.02
N SER A 165 8.29 -3.37 -10.87
CA SER A 165 7.05 -3.31 -10.09
C SER A 165 5.95 -4.16 -10.71
N VAL A 166 5.83 -4.16 -12.03
CA VAL A 166 4.87 -5.00 -12.76
C VAL A 166 5.22 -6.47 -12.60
N VAL A 167 6.49 -6.85 -12.78
CA VAL A 167 6.92 -8.24 -12.61
C VAL A 167 6.68 -8.70 -11.17
N LEU A 168 7.17 -7.95 -10.18
CA LEU A 168 7.02 -8.31 -8.78
C LEU A 168 5.54 -8.32 -8.36
N GLY A 169 4.80 -7.28 -8.73
CA GLY A 169 3.36 -7.17 -8.47
C GLY A 169 2.58 -8.31 -9.09
N LEU A 170 2.87 -8.68 -10.34
CA LEU A 170 2.23 -9.80 -11.02
C LEU A 170 2.53 -11.13 -10.34
N LEU A 171 3.79 -11.41 -9.97
CA LEU A 171 4.17 -12.64 -9.29
C LEU A 171 3.47 -12.77 -7.92
N LEU A 172 3.49 -11.69 -7.13
CA LEU A 172 2.83 -11.61 -5.83
C LEU A 172 1.31 -11.74 -5.97
N GLY A 173 0.72 -11.05 -6.95
CA GLY A 173 -0.70 -11.06 -7.22
C GLY A 173 -1.20 -12.40 -7.75
N LEU A 174 -0.43 -13.07 -8.60
CA LEU A 174 -0.70 -14.42 -9.09
C LEU A 174 -0.69 -15.41 -7.92
N ALA A 175 0.35 -15.38 -7.08
CA ALA A 175 0.46 -16.26 -5.91
C ALA A 175 -0.69 -16.05 -4.92
N ALA A 176 -1.11 -14.80 -4.71
CA ALA A 176 -2.26 -14.46 -3.87
C ALA A 176 -3.61 -14.78 -4.55
N GLY A 177 -3.70 -14.69 -5.87
CA GLY A 177 -4.89 -15.06 -6.65
C GLY A 177 -5.18 -16.57 -6.57
N LEU A 178 -4.13 -17.39 -6.63
CA LEU A 178 -4.23 -18.85 -6.64
C LEU A 178 -4.40 -19.50 -5.26
N SER A 179 -4.06 -18.81 -4.16
CA SER A 179 -4.08 -19.40 -2.80
C SER A 179 -4.66 -18.47 -1.75
N ASP A 180 -5.68 -18.94 -1.03
CA ASP A 180 -6.30 -18.22 0.10
C ASP A 180 -5.34 -17.98 1.25
N ARG A 181 -4.42 -18.91 1.47
CA ARG A 181 -3.39 -18.78 2.51
C ARG A 181 -2.44 -17.64 2.15
N THR A 182 -1.95 -17.64 0.91
CA THR A 182 -1.05 -16.59 0.40
C THR A 182 -1.75 -15.22 0.41
N PHE A 183 -3.01 -15.14 -0.02
CA PHE A 183 -3.78 -13.91 0.04
C PHE A 183 -3.90 -13.35 1.45
N ARG A 184 -4.24 -14.19 2.45
CA ARG A 184 -4.35 -13.76 3.85
C ARG A 184 -3.04 -13.28 4.44
N VAL A 185 -1.92 -13.93 4.11
CA VAL A 185 -0.58 -13.54 4.61
C VAL A 185 -0.06 -12.28 3.92
N LEU A 186 -0.28 -12.16 2.62
CA LEU A 186 0.27 -11.06 1.83
C LEU A 186 -0.50 -9.74 2.04
N ARG A 187 -1.81 -9.83 2.29
CA ARG A 187 -2.68 -8.67 2.49
C ARG A 187 -2.15 -7.64 3.52
N PRO A 188 -1.79 -7.99 4.77
CA PRO A 188 -1.26 -7.01 5.72
C PRO A 188 0.04 -6.36 5.26
N VAL A 189 0.90 -7.09 4.55
CA VAL A 189 2.16 -6.54 4.01
C VAL A 189 1.87 -5.50 2.95
N LEU A 190 1.02 -5.83 1.97
CA LEU A 190 0.64 -4.90 0.90
C LEU A 190 -0.12 -3.69 1.45
N ASP A 191 -1.02 -3.90 2.41
CA ASP A 191 -1.76 -2.81 3.06
C ASP A 191 -0.79 -1.89 3.83
N THR A 192 0.24 -2.44 4.49
CA THR A 192 1.29 -1.65 5.16
C THR A 192 2.10 -0.83 4.14
N MET A 193 2.55 -1.46 3.05
CA MET A 193 3.32 -0.80 1.98
C MET A 193 2.56 0.31 1.25
N GLN A 194 1.22 0.37 1.37
CA GLN A 194 0.40 1.43 0.80
C GLN A 194 0.12 2.58 1.78
N VAL A 195 0.26 2.35 3.08
CA VAL A 195 -0.14 3.31 4.13
C VAL A 195 1.04 4.09 4.68
N LEU A 196 2.25 3.52 4.78
CA LEU A 196 3.38 4.31 5.29
C LEU A 196 3.73 5.43 4.28
N PRO A 197 4.20 6.59 4.77
CA PRO A 197 4.64 7.69 3.91
C PRO A 197 5.93 7.31 3.17
N ALA A 198 6.17 7.92 2.00
CA ALA A 198 7.33 7.62 1.14
C ALA A 198 8.68 7.66 1.90
N PHE A 199 8.86 8.63 2.80
CA PHE A 199 10.08 8.77 3.60
C PHE A 199 10.35 7.58 4.53
N ALA A 200 9.30 6.91 5.02
CA ALA A 200 9.45 5.77 5.93
C ALA A 200 10.11 4.57 5.23
N TYR A 201 9.87 4.38 3.92
CA TYR A 201 10.53 3.32 3.14
C TYR A 201 11.88 3.76 2.59
N LEU A 202 12.05 5.05 2.31
CA LEU A 202 13.29 5.58 1.73
C LEU A 202 14.46 5.36 2.68
N LEU A 203 14.29 5.59 3.98
CA LEU A 203 15.33 5.41 4.98
C LEU A 203 15.94 3.99 4.97
N PRO A 204 15.19 2.91 5.21
CA PRO A 204 15.77 1.55 5.21
C PRO A 204 16.33 1.14 3.85
N VAL A 205 15.72 1.58 2.74
CA VAL A 205 16.23 1.26 1.40
C VAL A 205 17.59 1.93 1.16
N VAL A 206 17.75 3.20 1.54
CA VAL A 206 19.02 3.92 1.41
C VAL A 206 20.08 3.39 2.36
N LEU A 207 19.70 2.94 3.57
CA LEU A 207 20.65 2.29 4.48
C LEU A 207 21.25 1.02 3.85
N VAL A 208 20.41 0.17 3.25
CA VAL A 208 20.84 -1.10 2.67
C VAL A 208 21.55 -0.93 1.32
N PHE A 209 20.99 -0.11 0.42
CA PHE A 209 21.46 0.00 -0.97
C PHE A 209 22.31 1.25 -1.24
N GLY A 210 22.49 2.11 -0.24
CA GLY A 210 23.18 3.37 -0.39
C GLY A 210 22.37 4.43 -1.15
N ILE A 211 22.97 5.60 -1.31
CA ILE A 211 22.41 6.69 -2.09
C ILE A 211 22.73 6.42 -3.57
N GLY A 212 21.70 6.40 -4.42
CA GLY A 212 21.88 6.26 -5.86
C GLY A 212 20.73 5.56 -6.57
N VAL A 213 21.00 5.09 -7.78
CA VAL A 213 20.02 4.45 -8.66
C VAL A 213 19.36 3.21 -8.03
N PRO A 214 20.09 2.27 -7.38
CA PRO A 214 19.47 1.10 -6.76
C PRO A 214 18.42 1.47 -5.71
N GLY A 215 18.76 2.37 -4.79
CA GLY A 215 17.84 2.81 -3.74
C GLY A 215 16.59 3.47 -4.30
N ALA A 216 16.74 4.35 -5.30
CA ALA A 216 15.61 5.04 -5.91
C ALA A 216 14.66 4.08 -6.66
N VAL A 217 15.21 3.12 -7.42
CA VAL A 217 14.40 2.10 -8.11
C VAL A 217 13.66 1.23 -7.11
N LEU A 218 14.36 0.74 -6.08
CA LEU A 218 13.76 -0.16 -5.09
C LEU A 218 12.69 0.52 -4.24
N ALA A 219 12.91 1.77 -3.82
CA ALA A 219 11.89 2.56 -3.13
C ALA A 219 10.64 2.74 -4.00
N THR A 220 10.82 3.01 -5.30
CA THR A 220 9.73 3.12 -6.26
C THR A 220 8.98 1.78 -6.43
N VAL A 221 9.70 0.66 -6.47
CA VAL A 221 9.11 -0.69 -6.57
C VAL A 221 8.28 -1.03 -5.34
N VAL A 222 8.79 -0.74 -4.14
CA VAL A 222 8.05 -0.94 -2.88
C VAL A 222 6.75 -0.14 -2.89
N TYR A 223 6.77 1.08 -3.43
CA TYR A 223 5.58 1.91 -3.52
C TYR A 223 4.58 1.43 -4.59
N ALA A 224 5.05 0.98 -5.74
CA ALA A 224 4.20 0.69 -6.91
C ALA A 224 3.74 -0.78 -7.03
N ALA A 225 4.47 -1.74 -6.47
CA ALA A 225 4.11 -3.16 -6.54
C ALA A 225 2.77 -3.53 -5.84
N PRO A 226 2.41 -2.94 -4.67
CA PRO A 226 1.18 -3.32 -3.96
C PRO A 226 -0.14 -3.18 -4.74
N PRO A 227 -0.45 -2.05 -5.40
CA PRO A 227 -1.68 -1.93 -6.18
C PRO A 227 -1.72 -2.95 -7.32
N MET A 228 -0.59 -3.20 -7.99
CA MET A 228 -0.51 -4.21 -9.04
C MET A 228 -0.81 -5.62 -8.51
N ALA A 229 -0.16 -6.02 -7.41
CA ALA A 229 -0.41 -7.32 -6.79
C ALA A 229 -1.88 -7.51 -6.37
N ARG A 230 -2.48 -6.47 -5.80
CA ARG A 230 -3.88 -6.50 -5.37
C ARG A 230 -4.84 -6.61 -6.55
N LEU A 231 -4.65 -5.82 -7.60
CA LEU A 231 -5.51 -5.85 -8.79
C LEU A 231 -5.39 -7.19 -9.52
N THR A 232 -4.19 -7.74 -9.66
CA THR A 232 -3.99 -9.09 -10.21
C THR A 232 -4.70 -10.14 -9.36
N ALA A 233 -4.51 -10.15 -8.04
CA ALA A 233 -5.14 -11.14 -7.17
C ALA A 233 -6.68 -11.07 -7.21
N LEU A 234 -7.24 -9.86 -7.22
CA LEU A 234 -8.68 -9.65 -7.33
C LEU A 234 -9.21 -10.06 -8.71
N GLY A 235 -8.48 -9.75 -9.78
CA GLY A 235 -8.83 -10.16 -11.14
C GLY A 235 -8.93 -11.68 -11.28
N LEU A 236 -7.94 -12.42 -10.73
CA LEU A 236 -7.96 -13.89 -10.77
C LEU A 236 -9.09 -14.48 -9.91
N ARG A 237 -9.31 -13.92 -8.72
CA ARG A 237 -10.34 -14.42 -7.78
C ARG A 237 -11.76 -14.03 -8.19
N GLY A 238 -11.90 -12.98 -8.99
CA GLY A 238 -13.18 -12.49 -9.52
C GLY A 238 -13.62 -13.17 -10.81
N ALA A 239 -12.93 -14.22 -11.27
CA ALA A 239 -13.33 -14.98 -12.44
C ALA A 239 -14.72 -15.63 -12.23
N ASP A 240 -15.54 -15.64 -13.29
CA ASP A 240 -16.90 -16.17 -13.24
C ASP A 240 -16.90 -17.68 -12.93
N GLY A 241 -17.72 -18.08 -11.95
CA GLY A 241 -17.79 -19.46 -11.49
C GLY A 241 -18.26 -20.43 -12.59
N GLY A 242 -19.20 -20.01 -13.44
CA GLY A 242 -19.71 -20.83 -14.54
C GLY A 242 -18.65 -21.06 -15.62
N VAL A 243 -17.82 -20.07 -15.91
CA VAL A 243 -16.66 -20.24 -16.80
C VAL A 243 -15.66 -21.22 -16.19
N MET A 244 -15.40 -21.14 -14.89
CA MET A 244 -14.50 -22.07 -14.21
C MET A 244 -15.02 -23.52 -14.20
N GLU A 245 -16.33 -23.71 -14.04
CA GLU A 245 -17.00 -25.02 -14.13
C GLU A 245 -16.91 -25.61 -15.55
N ALA A 246 -17.06 -24.78 -16.58
CA ALA A 246 -16.90 -25.19 -17.98
C ALA A 246 -15.45 -25.60 -18.27
N VAL A 247 -14.47 -24.83 -17.81
CA VAL A 247 -13.03 -25.12 -17.96
C VAL A 247 -12.67 -26.43 -17.25
N ALA A 248 -13.18 -26.65 -16.03
CA ALA A 248 -12.99 -27.91 -15.31
C ALA A 248 -13.62 -29.11 -16.05
N SER A 249 -14.80 -28.91 -16.66
CA SER A 249 -15.49 -29.95 -17.45
C SER A 249 -14.73 -30.33 -18.73
N LEU A 250 -13.92 -29.42 -19.27
CA LEU A 250 -13.02 -29.66 -20.41
C LEU A 250 -11.71 -30.36 -20.01
N GLY A 251 -11.54 -30.72 -18.74
CA GLY A 251 -10.37 -31.45 -18.25
C GLY A 251 -9.15 -30.58 -17.99
N ALA A 252 -9.30 -29.25 -17.97
CA ALA A 252 -8.22 -28.37 -17.56
C ALA A 252 -7.95 -28.56 -16.06
N THR A 253 -6.74 -29.01 -15.73
CA THR A 253 -6.27 -29.03 -14.33
C THR A 253 -5.95 -27.61 -13.89
N GLY A 254 -6.05 -27.30 -12.59
CA GLY A 254 -5.82 -25.96 -12.02
C GLY A 254 -4.36 -25.45 -12.07
N ARG A 255 -3.66 -25.66 -13.18
CA ARG A 255 -2.30 -25.21 -13.50
C ARG A 255 -2.31 -24.40 -14.78
#